data_AF-A0AA37UU70-F1
#
_entry.id   AF-A0AA37UU70-F1
#
_cell.length_a   1.000
_cell.length_b   1.000
_cell.length_c   1.000
_cell.angle_alpha   90.00
_cell.angle_beta   90.00
_cell.angle_gamma   90.00
#
_symmetry.space_group_name_H-M   'P 1'
#
loop_
_entity.id
_entity.type
_entity.pdbx_description
1 polymer ?
#
loop_
_entity_poly.entity_id
_entity_poly.type
_entity_poly.pdbx_seq_one_letter_code
_entity_poly.pdbx_strand_id
1 'polypeptide(L)' 'MALIDLDHFKRYNDGHGHEAGDALLVTFANAIRWSVRSEDKAFRIGADEFLFLLVGAQPRGRKSA' A
#
# COMPACT_ATOMS: atom_id res chain seq x y z
N MET A 1 -12.06 -5.05 -1.55
CA MET A 1 -10.60 -5.09 -1.78
C MET A 1 -10.16 -3.70 -2.25
N ALA A 2 -8.97 -3.28 -1.87
CA ALA A 2 -8.37 -2.03 -2.35
C ALA A 2 -6.96 -2.31 -2.87
N LEU A 3 -6.62 -1.68 -4.00
CA LEU A 3 -5.26 -1.70 -4.54
C LEU A 3 -4.61 -0.35 -4.24
N ILE A 4 -3.39 -0.39 -3.74
CA ILE A 4 -2.58 0.78 -3.45
C ILE A 4 -1.30 0.66 -4.26
N ASP A 5 -0.92 1.77 -4.90
CA ASP A 5 0.35 1.94 -5.59
C ASP A 5 1.11 3.09 -4.92
N LEU A 6 2.44 2.97 -4.78
CA LEU A 6 3.26 4.04 -4.22
C LEU A 6 3.66 5.02 -5.33
N ASP A 7 3.05 6.21 -5.30
CA ASP A 7 3.32 7.25 -6.28
C ASP A 7 4.83 7.55 -6.42
N HIS A 8 5.31 7.50 -7.66
CA HIS A 8 6.68 7.84 -8.03
C HIS A 8 7.78 7.00 -7.37
N PHE A 9 7.50 5.77 -6.93
CA PHE A 9 8.50 4.91 -6.28
C PHE A 9 9.77 4.71 -7.12
N LYS A 10 9.64 4.49 -8.43
CA LYS A 10 10.81 4.41 -9.34
C LYS A 10 11.66 5.68 -9.29
N ARG A 11 11.04 6.86 -9.33
CA ARG A 11 11.77 8.15 -9.28
C ARG A 11 12.47 8.33 -7.94
N TYR A 12 11.87 7.84 -6.85
CA TYR A 12 12.50 7.82 -5.54
C TYR A 12 13.76 6.93 -5.55
N ASN A 13 13.68 5.71 -6.09
CA ASN A 13 14.83 4.81 -6.24
C ASN A 13 15.93 5.40 -7.14
N ASP A 14 15.55 6.02 -8.26
CA ASP A 14 16.51 6.65 -9.17
C ASP A 14 17.27 7.80 -8.49
N GLY A 15 16.64 8.50 -7.54
CA GLY A 15 17.24 9.62 -6.80
C GLY A 15 18.00 9.23 -5.53
N HIS A 16 17.63 8.15 -4.86
CA HIS A 16 18.15 7.78 -3.52
C HIS A 16 18.80 6.39 -3.46
N GLY A 17 18.74 5.61 -4.54
CA GLY A 17 19.21 4.24 -4.59
C GLY A 17 18.18 3.22 -4.12
N HIS A 18 18.41 1.96 -4.50
CA HIS A 18 17.49 0.86 -4.22
C HIS A 18 17.40 0.52 -2.73
N GLU A 19 18.50 0.65 -1.97
CA GLU A 19 18.50 0.43 -0.52
C GLU A 19 17.54 1.38 0.21
N ALA A 20 17.49 2.65 -0.23
CA ALA A 20 16.53 3.62 0.29
C ALA A 20 15.08 3.24 -0.06
N GLY A 21 14.86 2.67 -1.26
CA GLY A 21 13.59 2.12 -1.69
C GLY A 21 13.11 0.96 -0.82
N ASP A 22 14.01 0.03 -0.51
CA ASP A 22 13.72 -1.10 0.37
C ASP A 22 13.34 -0.61 1.78
N ALA A 23 14.08 0.37 2.31
CA ALA A 23 13.75 0.99 3.60
C ALA A 23 12.39 1.69 3.58
N LEU A 24 12.04 2.35 2.47
CA LEU A 24 10.72 2.97 2.28
C LEU A 24 9.60 1.92 2.27
N LEU A 25 9.79 0.81 1.55
CA LEU A 25 8.81 -0.29 1.49
C LEU A 25 8.59 -0.95 2.85
N VAL A 26 9.66 -1.15 3.64
CA VAL A 26 9.57 -1.66 5.02
C VAL A 26 8.82 -0.67 5.90
N THR A 27 9.12 0.62 5.79
CA THR A 27 8.44 1.68 6.55
C THR A 27 6.96 1.73 6.20
N PHE A 28 6.62 1.63 4.92
CA PHE A 28 5.25 1.60 4.44
C PHE A 28 4.50 0.37 4.94
N ALA A 29 5.09 -0.83 4.84
CA ALA A 29 4.50 -2.06 5.36
C ALA A 29 4.23 -1.99 6.88
N ASN A 30 5.14 -1.38 7.65
CA ASN A 30 4.93 -1.13 9.07
C ASN A 30 3.79 -0.14 9.32
N ALA A 31 3.73 0.96 8.57
CA ALA A 31 2.63 1.92 8.67
C ALA A 31 1.27 1.24 8.40
N ILE A 32 1.21 0.39 7.37
CA ILE A 32 0.01 -0.42 7.06
C ILE A 32 -0.36 -1.29 8.24
N ARG A 33 0.59 -2.04 8.80
CA ARG A 33 0.36 -2.96 9.92
C ARG A 33 -0.28 -2.27 11.13
N TRP A 34 0.05 -1.00 11.39
CA TRP A 34 -0.52 -0.21 12.47
C TRP A 34 -1.81 0.53 12.10
N SER A 35 -2.12 0.64 10.80
CA SER A 35 -3.28 1.38 10.30
C SER A 35 -4.49 0.49 9.99
N VAL A 36 -4.27 -0.81 9.81
CA VAL A 36 -5.34 -1.77 9.46
C VAL A 36 -5.86 -2.53 10.68
N ARG A 37 -7.10 -3.02 10.59
CA ARG A 37 -7.68 -3.89 11.63
C ARG A 37 -7.02 -5.27 11.59
N SER A 38 -7.13 -6.02 12.69
CA SER A 38 -6.55 -7.37 12.80
C SER A 38 -7.14 -8.39 11.80
N GLU A 39 -8.41 -8.20 11.43
CA GLU A 39 -9.15 -9.00 10.45
C GLU A 39 -8.80 -8.65 9.01
N ASP A 40 -8.35 -7.43 8.75
CA ASP A 40 -7.89 -7.00 7.43
C ASP A 40 -6.50 -7.60 7.15
N LYS A 41 -6.22 -7.83 5.86
CA LYS A 41 -4.92 -8.34 5.39
C LYS A 41 -4.38 -7.46 4.29
N ALA A 42 -3.07 -7.21 4.32
CA ALA A 42 -2.35 -6.52 3.26
C ALA A 42 -1.26 -7.42 2.70
N PHE A 43 -1.09 -7.39 1.39
CA PHE A 43 -0.13 -8.20 0.64
C PHE A 43 0.61 -7.31 -0.34
N ARG A 44 1.94 -7.45 -0.42
CA ARG A 44 2.72 -6.86 -1.52
C ARG A 44 2.60 -7.79 -2.73
N ILE A 45 2.10 -7.27 -3.85
CA ILE A 45 1.85 -8.07 -5.07
C ILE A 45 2.76 -7.68 -6.23
N GLY A 46 3.43 -6.52 -6.15
CA GLY A 46 4.35 -6.01 -7.14
C GLY A 46 5.57 -5.32 -6.53
N ALA A 47 6.23 -4.47 -7.31
CA ALA A 47 7.39 -3.71 -6.85
C ALA A 47 6.99 -2.69 -5.76
N ASP A 48 5.96 -1.90 -6.03
CA ASP A 48 5.37 -0.84 -5.21
C ASP A 48 3.88 -1.05 -4.93
N GLU A 49 3.30 -2.12 -5.47
CA GLU A 49 1.86 -2.40 -5.41
C GLU A 49 1.49 -3.27 -4.19
N PHE A 50 0.42 -2.85 -3.49
CA PHE A 50 -0.12 -3.52 -2.32
C PHE A 50 -1.63 -3.78 -2.46
N LEU A 51 -2.05 -5.01 -2.20
CA LEU A 51 -3.45 -5.43 -2.16
C LEU A 51 -3.95 -5.54 -0.73
N PHE A 52 -5.09 -4.92 -0.46
CA PHE A 52 -5.78 -4.96 0.82
C PHE A 52 -7.08 -5.77 0.70
N LEU A 53 -7.17 -6.82 1.52
CA LEU A 53 -8.39 -7.56 1.78
C LEU A 53 -9.05 -6.95 3.03
N LEU A 54 -10.06 -6.12 2.78
CA LEU A 54 -10.82 -5.44 3.83
C LEU A 54 -12.07 -6.25 4.17
N VAL A 55 -12.13 -6.81 5.37
CA VAL A 55 -13.23 -7.68 5.80
C VAL A 55 -14.42 -6.82 6.23
N GLY A 56 -15.62 -7.15 5.74
CA GLY A 56 -16.83 -6.41 6.07
C GLY A 56 -16.91 -4.98 5.50
N ALA A 57 -15.96 -4.58 4.65
CA ALA A 57 -16.01 -3.30 3.97
C ALA A 57 -17.18 -3.28 2.97
N GLN A 58 -18.16 -2.42 3.23
CA GLN A 58 -19.22 -2.18 2.27
C GLN A 58 -18.71 -1.25 1.16
N PRO A 59 -18.99 -1.56 -0.12
CA PRO A 59 -18.66 -0.66 -1.20
C PRO A 59 -19.40 0.66 -0.96
N ARG A 60 -18.63 1.73 -0.71
CA ARG A 60 -19.20 3.07 -0.66
C ARG A 60 -19.54 3.43 -2.09
N GLY A 61 -20.82 3.28 -2.45
CA GLY A 61 -21.32 3.71 -3.75
C GLY A 61 -20.88 5.14 -3.99
N ARG A 62 -20.12 5.37 -5.06
CA ARG A 62 -19.75 6.71 -5.50
C ARG A 62 -21.07 7.42 -5.81
N LYS A 63 -21.49 8.36 -4.95
CA LYS A 63 -22.57 9.27 -5.32
C LYS A 63 -22.00 10.15 -6.42
N SER A 64 -22.35 9.82 -7.68
CA SER A 64 -22.25 10.77 -8.77
C SER A 64 -23.17 11.95 -8.41
N ALA A 65 -22.56 13.10 -8.17
CA ALA A 65 -23.24 14.39 -8.18
C ALA A 65 -23.17 14.96 -9.59
#